data_AF-A0A3A1WMM8-F1
#
_entry.id   AF-A0A3A1WMM8-F1
#
_cell.length_a   1.000
_cell.length_b   1.000
_cell.length_c   1.000
_cell.angle_alpha   90.00
_cell.angle_beta   90.00
_cell.angle_gamma   90.00
#
_symmetry.space_group_name_H-M   'P 1'
#
loop_
_entity.id
_entity.type
_entity.pdbx_description
1 polymer ?
#
loop_
_entity_poly.entity_id
_entity_poly.type
_entity_poly.pdbx_seq_one_letter_code
_entity_poly.pdbx_strand_id
1 'polypeptide(L)'
;MRPALALPLLATLALAGCTAVDGPAFDGRPGAAPPIGLAPTSYRPPVRPGCDNYADQTARNAYENLSDARDGFGSNALARIQAEREGDRAYRRCREGRRS
;
A
#
# COMPACT_ATOMS: atom_id res chain seq x y z
N MET A 1 8.68 -52.32 -15.65
CA MET A 1 9.15 -51.17 -14.84
C MET A 1 8.67 -49.90 -15.53
N ARG A 2 7.63 -49.23 -15.02
CA ARG A 2 7.03 -48.04 -15.66
C ARG A 2 7.28 -46.83 -14.75
N PRO A 3 8.20 -45.91 -15.08
CA PRO A 3 8.42 -44.68 -14.33
C PRO A 3 7.37 -43.66 -14.80
N ALA A 4 6.09 -43.93 -14.59
CA ALA A 4 5.01 -43.10 -15.15
C ALA A 4 4.42 -42.11 -14.12
N LEU A 5 4.85 -42.15 -12.86
CA LEU A 5 4.27 -41.34 -11.78
C LEU A 5 5.14 -40.16 -11.33
N ALA A 6 6.36 -40.01 -11.86
CA ALA A 6 7.27 -38.92 -11.45
C ALA A 6 6.89 -37.56 -12.06
N LEU A 7 6.36 -37.54 -13.29
CA LEU A 7 6.01 -36.32 -14.01
C LEU A 7 4.91 -35.46 -13.35
N PRO A 8 3.77 -36.02 -12.90
CA PRO A 8 2.70 -35.19 -12.33
C PRO A 8 3.11 -34.57 -10.99
N LEU A 9 3.99 -35.22 -10.22
CA LEU A 9 4.44 -34.73 -8.92
C LEU A 9 5.40 -33.53 -9.04
N LEU A 10 6.24 -33.51 -10.08
CA LEU A 10 7.11 -32.37 -10.39
C LEU A 10 6.30 -31.15 -10.86
N ALA A 11 5.23 -31.37 -11.62
CA ALA A 11 4.36 -30.30 -12.09
C ALA A 11 3.60 -29.61 -10.95
N THR A 12 3.15 -30.35 -9.93
CA THR A 12 2.45 -29.76 -8.78
C THR A 12 3.39 -28.98 -7.86
N LEU A 13 4.64 -29.44 -7.69
CA LEU A 13 5.67 -28.72 -6.92
C LEU A 13 6.10 -27.41 -7.61
N ALA A 14 6.15 -27.39 -8.94
CA ALA A 14 6.47 -26.18 -9.71
C ALA A 14 5.37 -25.10 -9.62
N LEU A 15 4.10 -25.49 -9.49
CA LEU A 15 2.98 -24.53 -9.30
C LEU A 15 2.91 -23.97 -7.87
N ALA A 16 3.37 -24.72 -6.85
CA ALA A 16 3.33 -24.28 -5.46
C ALA A 16 4.38 -23.19 -5.13
N GLY A 17 5.44 -23.06 -5.94
CA GLY A 17 6.49 -22.06 -5.73
C GLY A 17 6.10 -20.63 -6.13
N CYS A 18 5.05 -20.44 -6.93
CA CYS A 18 4.66 -19.12 -7.45
C CYS A 18 3.78 -18.30 -6.50
N THR A 19 3.32 -18.86 -5.37
CA THR A 19 2.51 -18.14 -4.37
C THR A 19 3.30 -17.77 -3.12
N ALA A 20 4.58 -18.17 -3.03
CA ALA A 20 5.49 -17.76 -1.96
C ALA A 20 5.98 -16.32 -2.23
N VAL A 21 5.09 -15.34 -1.97
CA VAL A 21 5.52 -13.97 -1.73
C VAL A 21 6.12 -13.95 -0.33
N ASP A 22 7.44 -13.92 -0.26
CA ASP A 22 8.21 -13.57 0.95
C ASP A 22 8.00 -12.07 1.24
N GLY A 23 6.79 -11.71 1.66
CA GLY A 23 6.52 -10.44 2.32
C GLY A 23 6.97 -10.52 3.77
N PRO A 24 7.35 -9.40 4.40
CA PRO A 24 7.69 -9.40 5.82
C PRO A 24 6.54 -10.00 6.63
N ALA A 25 6.87 -10.88 7.58
CA ALA A 25 5.92 -11.51 8.47
C ALA A 25 5.09 -10.42 9.17
N PHE A 26 3.78 -10.45 8.95
CA PHE A 26 2.85 -9.51 9.55
C PHE A 26 2.74 -9.81 11.05
N ASP A 27 3.32 -8.96 11.90
CA ASP A 27 3.35 -9.09 13.36
C ASP A 27 2.08 -8.57 14.06
N GLY A 28 1.03 -8.27 13.27
CA GLY A 28 -0.25 -7.76 13.75
C GLY A 28 -0.22 -6.33 14.29
N ARG A 29 0.94 -5.66 14.32
CA ARG A 29 1.06 -4.28 14.77
C ARG A 29 0.90 -3.35 13.57
N PRO A 30 0.09 -2.28 13.67
CA PRO A 30 0.05 -1.27 12.63
C PRO A 30 1.43 -0.63 12.50
N GLY A 31 2.11 -0.93 11.40
CA GLY A 31 3.34 -0.23 11.01
C GLY A 31 3.07 1.28 10.98
N ALA A 32 4.02 2.06 11.52
CA ALA A 32 4.00 3.50 11.39
C ALA A 32 4.28 3.87 9.93
N ALA A 33 3.37 4.61 9.31
CA ALA A 33 3.49 4.96 7.91
C ALA A 33 4.55 6.06 7.72
N PRO A 34 5.44 5.99 6.70
CA PRO A 34 6.52 6.94 6.51
C PRO A 34 5.97 8.32 6.10
N PRO A 35 6.64 9.45 6.37
CA PRO A 35 6.13 10.77 6.01
C PRO A 35 5.76 10.90 4.53
N ILE A 36 4.76 11.73 4.22
CA ILE A 36 4.34 12.02 2.83
C ILE A 36 5.56 12.48 2.01
N GLY A 37 5.75 11.85 0.84
CA GLY A 37 6.85 12.12 -0.08
C GLY A 37 8.16 11.38 0.18
N LEU A 38 8.20 10.50 1.18
CA LEU A 38 9.34 9.62 1.45
C LEU A 38 9.01 8.14 1.20
N ALA A 39 7.87 7.83 0.56
CA ALA A 39 7.43 6.46 0.34
C ALA A 39 8.01 5.88 -0.97
N PRO A 40 8.67 4.71 -0.93
CA PRO A 40 9.26 4.06 -2.11
C PRO A 40 8.28 3.10 -2.84
N THR A 41 8.66 2.67 -4.06
CA THR A 41 7.85 1.89 -5.04
C THR A 41 7.33 0.52 -4.57
N SER A 42 7.74 0.03 -3.41
CA SER A 42 7.30 -1.24 -2.85
C SER A 42 6.59 -1.08 -1.50
N TYR A 43 6.25 0.14 -1.09
CA TYR A 43 5.79 0.37 0.27
C TYR A 43 4.48 -0.36 0.59
N ARG A 44 4.52 -1.13 1.69
CA ARG A 44 3.39 -1.53 2.54
C ARG A 44 3.91 -1.53 3.98
N PRO A 45 3.08 -1.42 5.05
CA PRO A 45 1.62 -1.37 5.10
C PRO A 45 1.10 -0.22 6.02
N PRO A 46 -0.22 0.03 6.03
CA PRO A 46 -0.85 0.38 7.31
C PRO A 46 -1.83 -0.72 7.74
N VAL A 47 -1.80 -1.07 9.03
CA VAL A 47 -2.76 -2.01 9.65
C VAL A 47 -3.67 -1.29 10.65
N ARG A 48 -3.96 -0.01 10.40
CA ARG A 48 -4.92 0.73 11.23
C ARG A 48 -6.33 0.42 10.73
N PRO A 49 -7.24 -0.11 11.57
CA PRO A 49 -8.60 -0.38 11.13
C PRO A 49 -9.33 0.92 10.81
N GLY A 50 -10.13 0.92 9.74
CA GLY A 50 -11.13 1.97 9.51
C GLY A 50 -10.66 3.18 8.71
N CYS A 51 -11.22 4.34 9.04
CA CYS A 51 -11.13 5.53 8.19
C CYS A 51 -9.76 6.21 8.21
N ASP A 52 -8.95 6.03 9.25
CA ASP A 52 -7.61 6.61 9.33
C ASP A 52 -6.67 6.04 8.25
N ASN A 53 -6.75 4.72 8.02
CA ASN A 53 -5.98 4.07 6.96
C ASN A 53 -6.44 4.49 5.56
N TYR A 54 -7.74 4.70 5.38
CA TYR A 54 -8.27 5.21 4.11
C TYR A 54 -7.80 6.65 3.84
N ALA A 55 -7.76 7.49 4.87
CA ALA A 55 -7.30 8.87 4.80
C ALA A 55 -5.79 8.96 4.49
N ASP A 56 -4.96 8.21 5.20
CA ASP A 56 -3.49 8.20 5.01
C ASP A 56 -3.12 7.75 3.59
N GLN A 57 -3.72 6.65 3.11
CA GLN A 57 -3.49 6.19 1.74
C GLN A 57 -3.95 7.22 0.69
N THR A 58 -5.09 7.89 0.94
CA THR A 58 -5.58 8.93 0.02
C THR A 58 -4.60 10.10 -0.06
N ALA A 59 -4.09 10.58 1.09
CA ALA A 59 -3.13 11.67 1.11
C ALA A 59 -1.84 11.32 0.37
N ARG A 60 -1.28 10.12 0.59
CA ARG A 60 -0.06 9.66 -0.09
C ARG A 60 -0.24 9.59 -1.60
N ASN A 61 -1.31 8.94 -2.05
CA ASN A 61 -1.61 8.80 -3.48
C ASN A 61 -1.82 10.17 -4.12
N ALA A 62 -2.48 11.10 -3.42
CA ALA A 62 -2.62 12.47 -3.89
C ALA A 62 -1.27 13.18 -4.01
N TYR A 63 -0.37 13.00 -3.05
CA TYR A 63 0.97 13.60 -3.12
C TYR A 63 1.77 13.05 -4.30
N GLU A 64 1.82 11.73 -4.46
CA GLU A 64 2.52 11.08 -5.59
C GLU A 64 2.00 11.56 -6.95
N ASN A 65 0.71 11.84 -7.08
CA ASN A 65 0.12 12.39 -8.31
C ASN A 65 0.44 13.87 -8.54
N LEU A 66 0.69 14.63 -7.47
CA LEU A 66 0.88 16.08 -7.50
C LEU A 66 2.36 16.49 -7.48
N SER A 67 3.27 15.60 -7.09
CA SER A 67 4.70 15.87 -6.98
C SER A 67 5.53 15.05 -7.96
N ASP A 68 6.45 15.69 -8.68
CA ASP A 68 7.52 15.03 -9.43
C ASP A 68 8.86 15.23 -8.69
N ALA A 69 9.76 14.25 -8.77
CA ALA A 69 11.12 14.37 -8.23
C ALA A 69 11.91 15.54 -8.83
N ARG A 70 11.49 16.04 -10.01
CA ARG A 70 12.06 17.20 -10.70
C ARG A 70 11.46 18.54 -10.25
N ASP A 71 10.39 18.52 -9.46
CA ASP A 71 9.74 19.73 -8.97
C ASP A 71 10.59 20.43 -7.90
N GLY A 72 10.53 21.76 -7.90
CA GLY A 72 11.19 22.58 -6.89
C GLY A 72 10.58 22.40 -5.50
N PHE A 73 11.35 22.74 -4.46
CA PHE A 73 10.91 22.67 -3.06
C PHE A 73 9.55 23.32 -2.81
N GLY A 74 9.31 24.52 -3.37
CA GLY A 74 8.06 25.24 -3.20
C GLY A 74 6.84 24.51 -3.77
N SER A 75 6.97 23.92 -4.96
CA SER A 75 5.91 23.14 -5.60
C SER A 75 5.59 21.87 -4.80
N ASN A 76 6.64 21.17 -4.34
CA ASN A 76 6.47 19.99 -3.50
C ASN A 76 5.81 20.31 -2.14
N ALA A 77 6.12 21.47 -1.55
CA ALA A 77 5.45 21.92 -0.34
C ALA A 77 3.94 22.17 -0.56
N LEU A 78 3.57 22.77 -1.69
CA LEU A 78 2.16 22.96 -2.05
C LEU A 78 1.44 21.64 -2.33
N ALA A 79 2.08 20.72 -3.07
CA ALA A 79 1.57 19.38 -3.32
C ALA A 79 1.28 18.63 -2.00
N ARG A 80 2.18 18.75 -1.02
CA ARG A 80 2.00 18.17 0.31
C ARG A 80 0.78 18.72 1.04
N ILE A 81 0.61 20.03 1.07
CA ILE A 81 -0.55 20.66 1.73
C ILE A 81 -1.86 20.21 1.05
N GLN A 82 -1.86 20.10 -0.27
CA GLN A 82 -3.04 19.67 -1.02
C GLN A 82 -3.37 18.19 -0.74
N ALA A 83 -2.37 17.32 -0.71
CA ALA A 83 -2.49 15.92 -0.37
C ALA A 83 -3.07 15.70 1.04
N GLU A 84 -2.57 16.42 2.05
CA GLU A 84 -3.08 16.34 3.43
C GLU A 84 -4.58 16.70 3.49
N ARG A 85 -5.00 17.74 2.76
CA ARG A 85 -6.42 18.13 2.65
C ARG A 85 -7.29 17.06 1.98
N GLU A 86 -6.77 16.34 1.00
CA GLU A 86 -7.48 15.22 0.38
C GLU A 86 -7.67 14.05 1.35
N GLY A 87 -6.64 13.73 2.14
CA GLY A 87 -6.74 12.76 3.23
C GLY A 87 -7.84 13.10 4.22
N ASP A 88 -7.89 14.35 4.69
CA ASP A 88 -8.92 14.83 5.61
C ASP A 88 -10.33 14.72 5.02
N ARG A 89 -10.48 15.06 3.73
CA ARG A 89 -11.76 14.88 3.01
C ARG A 89 -12.17 13.41 2.96
N ALA A 90 -11.23 12.52 2.65
CA ALA A 90 -11.47 11.08 2.59
C ALA A 90 -11.87 10.50 3.96
N TYR A 91 -11.23 10.94 5.04
CA TYR A 91 -11.61 10.56 6.40
C TYR A 91 -13.07 10.90 6.70
N ARG A 92 -13.48 12.15 6.43
CA ARG A 92 -14.86 12.62 6.66
C ARG A 92 -15.88 11.79 5.89
N ARG A 93 -15.67 11.57 4.59
CA ARG A 93 -16.56 10.74 3.75
C ARG A 93 -16.68 9.31 4.27
N CYS A 94 -15.56 8.69 4.67
CA CYS A 94 -15.58 7.34 5.24
C CYS A 94 -16.37 7.27 6.55
N ARG A 95 -16.23 8.28 7.42
CA ARG A 95 -16.97 8.36 8.67
C ARG A 95 -18.47 8.56 8.44
N GLU A 96 -18.84 9.39 7.48
CA GLU A 96 -20.23 9.64 7.10
C GLU A 96 -20.89 8.39 6.52
N GLY A 97 -20.24 7.70 5.57
CA GLY A 97 -20.77 6.48 4.96
C GLY A 97 -20.85 5.26 5.90
N ARG A 98 -20.28 5.34 7.10
CA ARG A 98 -20.42 4.32 8.16
C ARG A 98 -21.55 4.62 9.15
N ARG A 99 -22.22 5.76 9.02
CA ARG A 99 -23.34 6.18 9.89
C ARG A 99 -24.72 5.94 9.26
N SER A 100 -24.76 5.55 7.97
CA SER A 100 -25.94 5.15 7.20
C SER A 100 -26.20 3.65 7.33
#